data_AF-A0A6M2BUM5-F1
#
_entry.id   AF-A0A6M2BUM5-F1
#
_cell.length_a   1.000
_cell.length_b   1.000
_cell.length_c   1.000
_cell.angle_alpha   90.00
_cell.angle_beta   90.00
_cell.angle_gamma   90.00
#
_symmetry.space_group_name_H-M   'P 1'
#
loop_
_entity.id
_entity.type
_entity.pdbx_description
1 polymer ?
#
loop_
_entity_poly.entity_id
_entity_poly.type
_entity_poly.pdbx_seq_one_letter_code
_entity_poly.pdbx_strand_id
1 'polypeptide(L)'
;MSSDTDSKVKATAERIIELGKEVEAPGQAVTGDTSMQRARTVLGAWLDGMRGIVVNPALGRVTVIHENGDASSIASAELAFRLSAAGITQLG
;
A
#
# COMPACT_ATOMS: atom_id res chain seq x y z
N MET A 1 14.99 8.82 20.22
CA MET A 1 13.65 8.72 19.59
C MET A 1 13.67 7.97 18.26
N SER A 2 14.68 8.09 17.39
CA SER A 2 14.74 7.30 16.13
C SER A 2 14.86 5.78 16.33
N SER A 3 15.60 5.32 17.35
CA SER A 3 15.82 3.88 17.58
C SER A 3 14.55 3.10 17.94
N ASP A 4 13.62 3.73 18.66
CA ASP A 4 12.35 3.11 19.07
C ASP A 4 11.39 2.98 17.89
N THR A 5 11.37 3.96 17.00
CA THR A 5 10.54 3.93 15.79
C THR A 5 11.04 2.87 14.82
N ASP A 6 12.36 2.82 14.57
CA ASP A 6 12.97 1.84 13.67
C ASP A 6 12.74 0.40 14.17
N SER A 7 12.83 0.20 15.48
CA SER A 7 12.55 -1.08 16.12
C SER A 7 11.10 -1.52 15.94
N LYS A 8 10.13 -0.60 16.07
CA LYS A 8 8.71 -0.89 15.85
C LYS A 8 8.41 -1.23 14.40
N VAL A 9 8.96 -0.48 13.44
CA VAL A 9 8.79 -0.72 12.00
C VAL A 9 9.30 -2.11 11.64
N LYS A 10 10.49 -2.48 12.14
CA LYS A 10 11.05 -3.81 11.90
C LYS A 10 10.16 -4.92 12.47
N ALA A 11 9.71 -4.79 13.71
CA ALA A 11 8.84 -5.78 14.35
C ALA A 11 7.50 -5.95 13.61
N THR A 12 6.92 -4.85 13.12
CA THR A 12 5.70 -4.91 12.30
C THR A 12 5.95 -5.61 10.96
N ALA A 13 7.06 -5.32 10.29
CA ALA A 13 7.40 -5.95 9.02
C ALA A 13 7.61 -7.47 9.17
N GLU A 14 8.30 -7.90 10.24
CA GLU A 14 8.48 -9.32 10.55
C GLU A 14 7.14 -10.02 10.78
N ARG A 15 6.21 -9.38 11.52
CA ARG A 15 4.85 -9.91 11.72
C ARG A 15 4.08 -10.05 10.42
N ILE A 16 4.18 -9.08 9.51
CA ILE A 16 3.51 -9.14 8.21
C ILE A 16 4.08 -10.26 7.35
N ILE A 17 5.40 -10.46 7.35
CA ILE A 17 6.04 -11.57 6.64
C ILE A 17 5.55 -12.90 7.20
N GLU A 18 5.47 -13.04 8.52
CA GLU A 18 4.98 -14.27 9.15
C GLU A 18 3.54 -14.59 8.74
N LEU A 19 2.65 -13.58 8.74
CA LEU A 19 1.30 -13.73 8.21
C LEU A 19 1.29 -14.07 6.71
N GLY A 20 2.27 -13.55 5.96
CA GLY A 20 2.42 -13.80 4.54
C GLY A 20 2.90 -15.22 4.21
N LYS A 21 3.63 -15.91 5.10
CA LYS A 21 4.13 -17.27 4.88
C LYS A 21 3.02 -18.33 4.79
N GLU A 22 1.81 -18.02 5.25
CA GLU A 22 0.61 -18.85 5.03
C GLU A 22 0.17 -18.85 3.55
N VAL A 23 0.60 -17.84 2.79
CA VAL A 23 0.52 -17.77 1.33
C VAL A 23 1.90 -18.23 0.82
N GLU A 24 1.97 -19.12 -0.18
CA GLU A 24 3.22 -19.79 -0.62
C GLU A 24 4.30 -18.86 -1.26
N ALA A 25 4.42 -17.60 -0.83
CA ALA A 25 5.44 -16.65 -1.26
C ALA A 25 6.17 -16.06 -0.04
N PRO A 26 7.49 -16.30 0.12
CA PRO A 26 8.26 -15.68 1.20
C PRO A 26 8.33 -14.16 1.00
N GLY A 27 7.81 -13.40 1.97
CA GLY A 27 7.93 -11.94 2.01
C GLY A 27 9.33 -11.48 2.44
N GLN A 28 9.79 -10.34 1.93
CA GLN A 28 11.03 -9.68 2.36
C GLN A 28 10.76 -8.24 2.82
N ALA A 29 11.19 -7.91 4.02
CA ALA A 29 11.12 -6.54 4.54
C ALA A 29 12.27 -5.70 3.98
N VAL A 30 11.95 -4.50 3.52
CA VAL A 30 12.92 -3.54 3.01
C VAL A 30 12.87 -2.29 3.90
N THR A 31 13.98 -1.98 4.57
CA THR A 31 14.08 -0.82 5.48
C THR A 31 15.27 0.10 5.21
N GLY A 32 16.19 -0.29 4.32
CA GLY A 32 17.36 0.54 3.98
C GLY A 32 17.01 1.68 3.02
N ASP A 33 17.66 2.83 3.17
CA ASP A 33 17.34 4.07 2.42
C ASP A 33 17.38 3.89 0.90
N THR A 34 18.45 3.26 0.38
CA THR A 34 18.61 3.04 -1.07
C THR A 34 17.51 2.13 -1.62
N SER A 35 17.20 1.05 -0.90
CA SER A 35 16.16 0.10 -1.29
C SER A 35 14.75 0.69 -1.16
N MET A 36 14.52 1.55 -0.16
CA MET A 36 13.27 2.30 -0.01
C MET A 36 13.08 3.32 -1.13
N GLN A 37 14.14 4.02 -1.53
CA GLN A 37 14.08 4.94 -2.66
C GLN A 37 13.72 4.21 -3.95
N ARG A 38 14.34 3.05 -4.20
CA ARG A 38 14.00 2.19 -5.35
C ARG A 38 12.54 1.72 -5.30
N ALA A 39 12.06 1.27 -4.14
CA ALA A 39 10.68 0.84 -3.96
C ALA A 39 9.70 1.98 -4.27
N ARG A 40 9.97 3.21 -3.79
CA ARG A 40 9.17 4.39 -4.09
C ARG A 40 9.13 4.70 -5.59
N THR A 41 10.27 4.61 -6.28
CA THR A 41 10.33 4.83 -7.74
C THR A 41 9.46 3.82 -8.50
N VAL A 42 9.58 2.53 -8.19
CA VAL A 42 8.81 1.48 -8.87
C VAL A 42 7.31 1.61 -8.57
N LEU A 43 6.94 1.84 -7.30
CA LEU A 43 5.55 2.06 -6.91
C LEU A 43 4.95 3.32 -7.55
N GLY A 44 5.73 4.40 -7.65
CA GLY A 44 5.33 5.63 -8.32
C GLY A 44 5.00 5.38 -9.79
N ALA A 45 5.91 4.73 -10.53
CA ALA A 45 5.68 4.39 -11.93
C ALA A 45 4.46 3.46 -12.12
N TRP A 46 4.23 2.53 -11.20
CA TRP A 46 3.05 1.68 -11.21
C TRP A 46 1.75 2.46 -10.97
N LEU A 47 1.76 3.43 -10.04
CA LEU A 47 0.64 4.33 -9.80
C LEU A 47 0.37 5.25 -11.00
N ASP A 48 1.41 5.75 -11.66
CA ASP A 48 1.28 6.61 -12.85
C ASP A 48 0.56 5.90 -14.00
N GLY A 49 0.63 4.56 -14.05
CA GLY A 49 -0.08 3.73 -15.03
C GLY A 49 -1.56 3.46 -14.71
N MET A 50 -2.10 4.00 -13.62
CA MET A 50 -3.51 3.81 -13.29
C MET A 50 -4.44 4.60 -14.21
N ARG A 51 -5.57 4.00 -14.57
CA ARG A 51 -6.65 4.63 -15.35
C ARG A 51 -7.88 4.96 -14.52
N GLY A 52 -8.01 4.36 -13.34
CA GLY A 52 -9.14 4.61 -12.45
C GLY A 52 -8.84 4.23 -11.02
N ILE A 53 -9.65 4.76 -10.11
CA ILE A 53 -9.58 4.47 -8.69
C ILE A 53 -11.00 4.37 -8.14
N VAL A 54 -11.24 3.35 -7.31
CA VAL A 54 -12.47 3.18 -6.55
C VAL A 54 -12.12 3.21 -5.08
N VAL A 55 -12.70 4.16 -4.36
CA VAL A 55 -12.44 4.35 -2.94
C VAL A 55 -13.65 3.84 -2.17
N ASN A 56 -13.43 2.89 -1.26
CA ASN A 56 -14.45 2.38 -0.36
C ASN A 56 -14.01 2.60 1.10
N PRO A 57 -14.34 3.77 1.69
CA PRO A 57 -13.96 4.10 3.06
C PRO A 57 -14.60 3.16 4.09
N ALA A 58 -15.83 2.71 3.84
CA ALA A 58 -16.56 1.81 4.74
C ALA A 58 -15.86 0.46 4.88
N LEU A 59 -15.22 -0.03 3.82
CA LEU A 59 -14.39 -1.24 3.84
C LEU A 59 -12.90 -0.97 4.07
N GLY A 60 -12.51 0.29 4.27
CA GLY A 60 -11.12 0.69 4.45
C GLY A 60 -10.21 0.27 3.29
N ARG A 61 -10.72 0.34 2.06
CA ARG A 61 -10.06 -0.24 0.88
C ARG A 61 -10.06 0.72 -0.31
N VAL A 62 -8.99 0.63 -1.10
CA VAL A 62 -8.83 1.37 -2.34
C VAL A 62 -8.53 0.38 -3.44
N THR A 63 -9.26 0.45 -4.54
CA THR A 63 -9.00 -0.37 -5.73
C THR A 63 -8.48 0.53 -6.83
N VAL A 64 -7.32 0.18 -7.37
CA VAL A 64 -6.68 0.85 -8.50
C VAL A 64 -6.95 0.03 -9.76
N ILE A 65 -7.35 0.67 -10.85
CA ILE A 65 -7.60 0.06 -12.14
C ILE A 65 -6.48 0.49 -13.09
N HIS A 66 -5.81 -0.47 -13.72
CA HIS A 66 -4.69 -0.24 -14.63
C HIS A 66 -5.11 -0.15 -16.10
N GLU A 67 -4.19 0.27 -16.95
CA GLU A 67 -4.41 0.40 -18.40
C GLU A 67 -4.82 -0.91 -19.09
N ASN A 68 -4.30 -2.05 -18.64
CA ASN A 68 -4.66 -3.36 -19.16
C ASN A 68 -6.00 -3.89 -18.61
N GLY A 69 -6.69 -3.12 -17.78
CA GLY A 69 -7.95 -3.52 -17.13
C GLY A 69 -7.76 -4.31 -15.84
N ASP A 70 -6.52 -4.62 -15.44
CA ASP A 70 -6.27 -5.30 -14.16
C ASP A 70 -6.64 -4.40 -12.98
N ALA A 71 -7.14 -5.03 -11.92
CA ALA A 71 -7.50 -4.36 -10.68
C ALA A 71 -6.59 -4.82 -9.53
N SER A 72 -6.02 -3.85 -8.82
CA SER A 72 -5.24 -4.08 -7.61
C SER A 72 -5.92 -3.48 -6.40
N SER A 73 -5.94 -4.21 -5.29
CA SER A 73 -6.59 -3.80 -4.06
C SER A 73 -5.58 -3.45 -2.97
N ILE A 74 -5.67 -2.23 -2.46
CA ILE A 74 -4.88 -1.73 -1.34
C ILE A 74 -5.77 -1.73 -0.09
N ALA A 75 -5.46 -2.61 0.86
CA ALA A 75 -6.12 -2.65 2.17
C ALA A 75 -5.47 -1.60 3.09
N SER A 76 -6.05 -0.40 3.14
CA SER A 76 -5.60 0.68 4.01
C SER A 76 -6.75 1.62 4.33
N ALA A 77 -7.27 1.51 5.55
CA ALA A 77 -8.35 2.37 6.03
C ALA A 77 -7.95 3.85 6.04
N GLU A 78 -6.69 4.12 6.40
CA GLU A 78 -6.16 5.48 6.39
C GLU A 78 -6.11 6.06 4.98
N LEU A 79 -5.62 5.30 3.99
CA LEU A 79 -5.59 5.76 2.60
C LEU A 79 -7.02 6.01 2.07
N ALA A 80 -7.94 5.06 2.33
CA ALA A 80 -9.32 5.19 1.90
C ALA A 80 -10.00 6.43 2.51
N PHE A 81 -9.75 6.70 3.79
CA PHE A 81 -10.23 7.91 4.46
C PHE A 81 -9.63 9.19 3.85
N ARG A 82 -8.30 9.25 3.67
CA ARG A 82 -7.62 10.42 3.11
C ARG A 82 -8.13 10.76 1.69
N LEU A 83 -8.34 9.75 0.85
CA LEU A 83 -8.85 9.95 -0.50
C LEU A 83 -10.32 10.40 -0.50
N SER A 84 -11.14 9.85 0.40
CA SER A 84 -12.53 10.29 0.54
C SER A 84 -12.64 11.72 1.06
N ALA A 85 -11.83 12.09 2.06
CA ALA A 85 -11.73 13.46 2.56
C ALA A 85 -11.25 14.45 1.48
N ALA A 86 -10.47 14.00 0.51
CA ALA A 86 -10.05 14.78 -0.66
C ALA A 86 -11.15 14.90 -1.75
N GLY A 87 -12.34 14.35 -1.54
CA GLY A 87 -13.46 14.44 -2.48
C GLY A 87 -13.39 13.46 -3.66
N ILE A 88 -12.48 12.47 -3.63
CA ILE A 88 -12.32 11.48 -4.72
C ILE A 88 -13.54 10.55 -4.81
N THR A 89 -14.23 10.33 -3.70
CA THR A 89 -15.50 9.59 -3.69
C THR A 89 -16.62 10.50 -4.20
N GLN A 90 -16.94 10.45 -5.49
CA GLN A 90 -18.21 10.98 -5.99
C GLN A 90 -19.33 9.99 -5.64
N LEU A 91 -20.29 10.44 -4.83
CA LEU A 91 -21.61 9.83 -4.76
C LEU A 91 -22.26 10.09 -6.13
N GLY A 92 -22.39 9.03 -6.93
CA GLY A 92 -23.28 9.04 -8.10
C GLY A 92 -24.74 9.18 -7.69
#